data_AF-A0A353GT11-F1
#
_entry.id   AF-A0A353GT11-F1
#
_cell.length_a   1.000
_cell.length_b   1.000
_cell.length_c   1.000
_cell.angle_alpha   90.00
_cell.angle_beta   90.00
_cell.angle_gamma   90.00
#
_symmetry.space_group_name_H-M   'P 1'
#
loop_
_entity.id
_entity.type
_entity.pdbx_description
1 polymer ?
#
loop_
_entity_poly.entity_id
_entity_poly.type
_entity_poly.pdbx_seq_one_letter_code
_entity_poly.pdbx_strand_id
1 'polypeptide(L)'
;PMIGSLEEFLKAKGILQECMMELKQERKAFNEKISVGMMIEIPSAALSADALAKETDFFSIGTNDLIQYTLAVDRMNENVSHLYNPMHPAVLQLIKMTIAAAHKEGKWCGMCGEMAGDIRSIPTLLEYGLDEFSMSTSSLLAAKKVIINS
;
A
#
# COMPACT_ATOMS: atom_id res chain seq x y z
N PRO A 1 -5.90 -7.21 0.80
CA PRO A 1 -5.49 -7.07 -0.61
C PRO A 1 -6.74 -7.00 -1.49
N MET A 2 -6.56 -6.58 -2.74
CA MET A 2 -7.53 -6.42 -3.82
C MET A 2 -8.81 -5.66 -3.41
N ILE A 3 -8.67 -4.68 -2.52
CA ILE A 3 -9.79 -3.81 -2.14
C ILE A 3 -9.92 -2.74 -3.21
N GLY A 4 -11.08 -2.66 -3.85
CA GLY A 4 -11.41 -1.65 -4.86
C GLY A 4 -12.35 -0.56 -4.34
N SER A 5 -13.03 -0.80 -3.21
CA SER A 5 -14.10 0.06 -2.68
C SER A 5 -14.13 0.12 -1.14
N LEU A 6 -14.81 1.12 -0.59
CA LEU A 6 -15.00 1.27 0.85
C LEU A 6 -15.87 0.13 1.42
N GLU A 7 -16.88 -0.28 0.67
CA GLU A 7 -17.82 -1.33 1.05
C GLU A 7 -17.10 -2.67 1.24
N GLU A 8 -16.17 -3.01 0.35
CA GLU A 8 -15.35 -4.22 0.49
C GLU A 8 -14.48 -4.18 1.75
N PHE A 9 -13.86 -3.02 2.03
CA PHE A 9 -13.06 -2.85 3.24
C PHE A 9 -13.90 -3.01 4.51
N LEU A 10 -15.05 -2.34 4.58
CA LEU A 10 -15.95 -2.41 5.73
C LEU A 10 -16.50 -3.82 5.94
N LYS A 11 -16.84 -4.53 4.86
CA LYS A 11 -17.28 -5.92 4.94
C LYS A 11 -16.19 -6.83 5.50
N ALA A 12 -14.95 -6.70 5.03
CA ALA A 12 -13.83 -7.47 5.55
C ALA A 12 -13.53 -7.14 7.03
N LYS A 13 -13.57 -5.86 7.40
CA LYS A 13 -13.43 -5.39 8.79
C LYS A 13 -14.55 -5.93 9.69
N GLY A 14 -15.78 -6.03 9.18
CA GLY A 14 -16.92 -6.64 9.89
C GLY A 14 -16.68 -8.11 10.22
N ILE A 15 -16.20 -8.90 9.25
CA ILE A 15 -15.86 -10.32 9.48
C ILE A 15 -14.76 -10.46 10.54
N LEU A 16 -13.74 -9.60 10.51
CA LEU A 16 -12.70 -9.60 11.54
C LEU A 16 -13.30 -9.33 12.94
N GLN A 17 -14.22 -8.37 13.05
CA GLN A 17 -14.89 -8.05 14.31
C GLN A 17 -15.74 -9.23 14.81
N GLU A 18 -16.45 -9.93 13.92
CA GLU A 18 -17.20 -11.15 14.26
C GLU A 18 -16.27 -12.22 14.84
N CYS A 19 -15.15 -12.52 14.18
CA CYS A 19 -14.15 -13.49 14.69
C CYS A 19 -13.57 -13.06 16.05
N MET A 20 -13.29 -11.76 16.25
CA MET A 20 -12.82 -11.25 17.54
C MET A 20 -13.87 -11.46 18.65
N MET A 21 -15.16 -11.29 18.34
CA MET A 21 -16.24 -11.55 19.28
C MET A 21 -16.35 -13.05 19.62
N GLU A 22 -16.21 -13.94 18.65
CA GLU A 22 -16.20 -15.39 18.85
C GLU A 22 -15.05 -15.82 19.78
N LEU A 23 -13.82 -15.36 19.51
CA LEU A 23 -12.67 -15.64 20.37
C LEU A 23 -12.89 -15.14 21.81
N LYS A 24 -13.53 -13.98 21.97
CA LYS A 24 -13.87 -13.42 23.27
C LYS A 24 -14.89 -14.29 24.01
N GLN A 25 -15.91 -14.81 23.31
CA GLN A 25 -16.89 -15.74 23.88
C GLN A 25 -16.25 -17.07 24.30
N GLU A 26 -15.32 -17.58 23.50
CA GLU A 26 -14.54 -18.77 23.79
C GLU A 26 -13.44 -18.55 24.84
N ARG A 27 -13.26 -17.32 25.33
CA ARG A 27 -12.19 -16.90 26.27
C ARG A 27 -10.79 -17.23 25.76
N LYS A 28 -10.58 -17.18 24.44
CA LYS A 28 -9.27 -17.30 23.80
C LYS A 28 -8.59 -15.95 23.78
N ALA A 29 -7.30 -15.91 24.14
CA ALA A 29 -6.52 -14.68 24.13
C ALA A 29 -6.18 -14.26 22.69
N PHE A 30 -6.27 -12.95 22.43
CA PHE A 30 -5.84 -12.32 21.18
C PHE A 30 -5.49 -10.84 21.44
N ASN A 31 -4.87 -10.18 20.46
CA ASN A 31 -4.63 -8.74 20.54
C ASN A 31 -5.91 -7.97 20.17
N GLU A 32 -6.62 -7.44 21.17
CA GLU A 32 -7.82 -6.60 20.96
C GLU A 32 -7.54 -5.29 20.21
N LYS A 33 -6.27 -4.86 20.16
CA LYS A 33 -5.80 -3.63 19.50
C LYS A 33 -5.02 -3.92 18.22
N ILE A 34 -5.31 -5.05 17.56
CA ILE A 34 -4.67 -5.37 16.29
C ILE A 34 -4.97 -4.28 15.26
N SER A 35 -3.94 -3.80 14.56
CA SER A 35 -4.11 -2.83 13.49
C SER A 35 -4.61 -3.50 12.22
N VAL A 36 -5.54 -2.85 11.53
CA VAL A 36 -6.20 -3.31 10.31
C VAL A 36 -5.86 -2.36 9.17
N GLY A 37 -4.84 -2.73 8.41
CA GLY A 37 -4.43 -2.02 7.21
C GLY A 37 -5.12 -2.54 5.96
N MET A 38 -4.85 -1.87 4.85
CA MET A 38 -5.19 -2.37 3.53
C MET A 38 -4.08 -2.12 2.52
N MET A 39 -4.03 -2.99 1.50
CA MET A 39 -3.11 -2.83 0.39
C MET A 39 -3.76 -1.96 -0.70
N ILE A 40 -3.07 -0.91 -1.12
CA ILE A 40 -3.50 -0.01 -2.20
C ILE A 40 -2.83 -0.48 -3.49
N GLU A 41 -3.56 -1.30 -4.22
CA GLU A 41 -3.12 -1.93 -5.46
C GLU A 41 -4.11 -1.73 -6.63
N ILE A 42 -5.33 -1.28 -6.33
CA ILE A 42 -6.36 -0.99 -7.33
C ILE A 42 -6.48 0.54 -7.47
N PRO A 43 -6.48 1.11 -8.69
CA PRO A 43 -6.58 2.55 -8.91
C PRO A 43 -7.80 3.19 -8.25
N SER A 44 -8.94 2.49 -8.22
CA SER A 44 -10.17 2.98 -7.55
C SER A 44 -9.98 3.18 -6.05
N ALA A 45 -9.17 2.34 -5.38
CA ALA A 45 -8.83 2.51 -3.98
C ALA A 45 -7.92 3.71 -3.74
N ALA A 46 -6.91 3.91 -4.59
CA ALA A 46 -6.06 5.11 -4.53
C ALA A 46 -6.86 6.40 -4.78
N LEU A 47 -7.80 6.39 -5.72
CA LEU A 47 -8.72 7.50 -5.98
C LEU A 47 -9.69 7.77 -4.81
N SER A 48 -10.03 6.74 -4.05
CA SER A 48 -10.94 6.81 -2.90
C SER A 48 -10.20 6.83 -1.56
N ALA A 49 -8.89 7.10 -1.57
CA ALA A 49 -8.03 6.95 -0.40
C ALA A 49 -8.48 7.84 0.76
N ASP A 50 -9.01 9.05 0.52
CA ASP A 50 -9.56 9.92 1.58
C ASP A 50 -10.69 9.26 2.39
N ALA A 51 -11.55 8.48 1.75
CA ALA A 51 -12.65 7.80 2.43
C ALA A 51 -12.14 6.55 3.17
N LEU A 52 -11.30 5.76 2.51
CA LEU A 52 -10.68 4.57 3.08
C LEU A 52 -9.79 4.89 4.27
N ALA A 53 -9.06 6.01 4.19
CA ALA A 53 -8.15 6.48 5.21
C ALA A 53 -8.86 6.84 6.51
N LYS A 54 -10.19 6.99 6.55
CA LYS A 54 -10.94 7.16 7.81
C LYS A 54 -11.14 5.84 8.54
N GLU A 55 -11.20 4.74 7.80
CA GLU A 55 -11.60 3.43 8.31
C GLU A 55 -10.46 2.45 8.55
N THR A 56 -9.35 2.58 7.82
CA THR A 56 -8.16 1.73 7.99
C THR A 56 -7.19 2.28 9.03
N ASP A 57 -6.29 1.48 9.59
CA ASP A 57 -5.23 1.99 10.47
C ASP A 57 -3.98 2.43 9.71
N PHE A 58 -3.76 1.88 8.50
CA PHE A 58 -2.62 2.21 7.65
C PHE A 58 -2.83 1.75 6.21
N PHE A 59 -2.09 2.34 5.28
CA PHE A 59 -1.98 1.83 3.90
C PHE A 59 -0.65 1.13 3.67
N SER A 60 -0.66 0.13 2.80
CA SER A 60 0.54 -0.40 2.16
C SER A 60 0.35 -0.37 0.65
N ILE A 61 1.16 0.38 -0.09
CA ILE A 61 1.03 0.45 -1.54
C ILE A 61 1.63 -0.80 -2.16
N GLY A 62 0.81 -1.57 -2.89
CA GLY A 62 1.23 -2.70 -3.69
C GLY A 62 1.58 -2.24 -5.11
N THR A 63 2.79 -1.71 -5.31
CA THR A 63 3.13 -1.03 -6.59
C THR A 63 3.02 -1.94 -7.79
N ASN A 64 3.30 -3.23 -7.60
CA ASN A 64 3.35 -4.19 -8.69
C ASN A 64 2.04 -4.24 -9.48
N ASP A 65 0.95 -4.44 -8.75
CA ASP A 65 -0.40 -4.50 -9.29
C ASP A 65 -0.98 -3.10 -9.54
N LEU A 66 -0.63 -2.10 -8.72
CA LEU A 66 -1.04 -0.71 -8.96
C LEU A 66 -0.57 -0.22 -10.34
N ILE A 67 0.67 -0.48 -10.72
CA ILE A 67 1.21 -0.13 -12.04
C ILE A 67 0.44 -0.88 -13.13
N GLN A 68 0.26 -2.19 -12.97
CA GLN A 68 -0.42 -3.03 -13.95
C GLN A 68 -1.86 -2.57 -14.20
N TYR A 69 -2.63 -2.31 -13.16
CA TYR A 69 -4.02 -1.84 -13.29
C TYR A 69 -4.13 -0.38 -13.72
N THR A 70 -3.20 0.48 -13.33
CA THR A 70 -3.19 1.90 -13.75
C THR A 70 -2.85 2.03 -15.24
N LEU A 71 -1.88 1.27 -15.72
CA LEU A 71 -1.40 1.34 -17.10
C LEU A 71 -2.12 0.36 -18.03
N ALA A 72 -2.96 -0.53 -17.48
CA ALA A 72 -3.58 -1.63 -18.19
C ALA A 72 -2.56 -2.53 -18.92
N VAL A 73 -1.46 -2.86 -18.24
CA VAL A 73 -0.34 -3.64 -18.77
C VAL A 73 -0.09 -4.86 -17.89
N ASP A 74 -0.24 -6.05 -18.48
CA ASP A 74 0.21 -7.29 -17.84
C ASP A 74 1.73 -7.43 -17.96
N ARG A 75 2.44 -7.33 -16.83
CA ARG A 75 3.91 -7.42 -16.79
C ARG A 75 4.46 -8.79 -17.16
N MET A 76 3.64 -9.85 -17.09
CA MET A 76 4.02 -11.20 -17.47
C MET A 76 3.86 -11.44 -18.98
N ASN A 77 3.19 -10.54 -19.69
CA ASN A 77 3.00 -10.63 -21.12
C ASN A 77 4.14 -9.92 -21.85
N GLU A 78 5.05 -10.70 -22.43
CA GLU A 78 6.25 -10.21 -23.15
C GLU A 78 5.92 -9.21 -24.28
N ASN A 79 4.72 -9.28 -24.86
CA ASN A 79 4.31 -8.37 -25.93
C ASN A 79 4.07 -6.94 -25.44
N VAL A 80 3.75 -6.75 -24.16
CA VAL A 80 3.37 -5.44 -23.58
C VAL A 80 4.19 -5.06 -22.34
N SER A 81 5.03 -5.95 -21.81
CA SER A 81 5.81 -5.71 -20.59
C SER A 81 6.72 -4.49 -20.67
N HIS A 82 7.15 -4.08 -21.86
CA HIS A 82 7.91 -2.85 -22.10
C HIS A 82 7.13 -1.56 -21.77
N LEU A 83 5.79 -1.62 -21.67
CA LEU A 83 4.94 -0.51 -21.25
C LEU A 83 4.82 -0.42 -19.71
N TYR A 84 5.29 -1.44 -18.98
CA TYR A 84 5.29 -1.43 -17.53
C TYR A 84 6.32 -0.41 -17.02
N ASN A 85 5.84 0.69 -16.43
CA ASN A 85 6.70 1.79 -15.99
C ASN A 85 6.34 2.23 -14.56
N PRO A 86 7.16 1.87 -13.55
CA PRO A 86 6.98 2.31 -12.17
C PRO A 86 7.02 3.83 -11.98
N MET A 87 7.76 4.54 -12.83
CA MET A 87 7.92 6.00 -12.77
C MET A 87 6.92 6.73 -13.67
N HIS A 88 5.87 6.05 -14.15
CA HIS A 88 4.84 6.70 -14.95
C HIS A 88 4.12 7.80 -14.13
N PRO A 89 3.89 9.01 -14.67
CA PRO A 89 3.30 10.11 -13.91
C PRO A 89 1.96 9.78 -13.24
N ALA A 90 1.09 9.00 -13.91
CA ALA A 90 -0.17 8.56 -13.34
C ALA A 90 0.02 7.68 -12.08
N VAL A 91 1.00 6.77 -12.10
CA VAL A 91 1.31 5.90 -10.95
C VAL A 91 1.86 6.74 -9.81
N LEU A 92 2.81 7.63 -10.09
CA LEU A 92 3.38 8.53 -9.09
C LEU A 92 2.32 9.43 -8.45
N GLN A 93 1.34 9.92 -9.23
CA GLN A 93 0.22 10.69 -8.72
C GLN A 93 -0.65 9.88 -7.77
N LEU A 94 -0.98 8.63 -8.11
CA LEU A 94 -1.76 7.75 -7.23
C LEU A 94 -1.01 7.43 -5.93
N ILE A 95 0.31 7.19 -6.00
CA ILE A 95 1.16 7.00 -4.82
C ILE A 95 1.10 8.23 -3.91
N LYS A 96 1.35 9.42 -4.47
CA LYS A 96 1.33 10.69 -3.73
C LYS A 96 -0.03 10.96 -3.09
N MET A 97 -1.12 10.73 -3.81
CA MET A 97 -2.48 10.87 -3.28
C MET A 97 -2.75 9.92 -2.12
N THR A 98 -2.31 8.66 -2.24
CA THR A 98 -2.50 7.64 -1.20
C THR A 98 -1.76 8.02 0.09
N ILE A 99 -0.50 8.44 -0.03
CA ILE A 99 0.31 8.87 1.13
C ILE A 99 -0.33 10.08 1.80
N ALA A 100 -0.69 11.11 1.02
CA ALA A 100 -1.32 12.33 1.55
C ALA A 100 -2.66 12.04 2.26
N ALA A 101 -3.47 11.11 1.73
CA ALA A 101 -4.73 10.71 2.35
C ALA A 101 -4.52 10.01 3.71
N ALA A 102 -3.51 9.14 3.84
CA ALA A 102 -3.17 8.53 5.12
C ALA A 102 -2.75 9.58 6.14
N HIS A 103 -1.80 10.45 5.76
CA HIS A 103 -1.27 11.49 6.65
C HIS A 103 -2.33 12.48 7.12
N LYS A 104 -3.28 12.82 6.25
CA LYS A 104 -4.41 13.71 6.59
C LYS A 104 -5.27 13.17 7.73
N GLU A 105 -5.38 11.86 7.86
CA GLU A 105 -6.13 11.18 8.93
C GLU A 105 -5.20 10.72 10.08
N GLY A 106 -3.94 11.20 10.11
CA GLY A 106 -2.95 10.88 11.15
C GLY A 106 -2.43 9.44 11.09
N LYS A 107 -2.55 8.79 9.93
CA LYS A 107 -2.15 7.40 9.68
C LYS A 107 -0.87 7.37 8.86
N TRP A 108 -0.24 6.21 8.82
CA TRP A 108 0.99 6.00 8.04
C TRP A 108 0.70 5.23 6.75
N CYS A 109 1.56 5.43 5.76
CA CYS A 109 1.53 4.76 4.48
C CYS A 109 2.89 4.12 4.19
N GLY A 110 2.88 2.78 4.13
CA GLY A 110 4.00 1.99 3.66
C GLY A 110 3.91 1.63 2.18
N MET A 111 4.95 1.01 1.67
CA MET A 111 4.97 0.42 0.34
C MET A 111 5.60 -0.97 0.39
N CYS A 112 4.89 -1.94 -0.18
CA CYS A 112 5.41 -3.28 -0.42
C CYS A 112 5.47 -3.52 -1.93
N GLY A 113 6.65 -3.83 -2.42
CA GLY A 113 6.85 -4.04 -3.85
C GLY A 113 8.26 -3.70 -4.28
N GLU A 114 8.58 -4.01 -5.53
CA GLU A 114 9.93 -3.82 -6.06
C GLU A 114 10.35 -2.35 -6.04
N MET A 115 9.38 -1.44 -6.22
CA MET A 115 9.62 0.01 -6.20
C MET A 115 10.08 0.53 -4.83
N ALA A 116 9.71 -0.12 -3.72
CA ALA A 116 10.20 0.29 -2.40
C ALA A 116 11.70 -0.01 -2.21
N GLY A 117 12.23 -0.99 -2.94
CA GLY A 117 13.64 -1.39 -2.90
C GLY A 117 14.50 -0.88 -4.06
N ASP A 118 13.92 -0.17 -5.03
CA ASP A 118 14.68 0.40 -6.15
C ASP A 118 15.34 1.73 -5.73
N ILE A 119 16.67 1.75 -5.80
CA ILE A 119 17.49 2.91 -5.44
C ILE A 119 17.14 4.19 -6.23
N ARG A 120 16.49 4.05 -7.40
CA ARG A 120 16.09 5.18 -8.25
C ARG A 120 14.77 5.80 -7.83
N SER A 121 13.85 5.02 -7.26
CA SER A 121 12.53 5.51 -6.82
C SER A 121 12.56 6.04 -5.38
N ILE A 122 13.45 5.52 -4.53
CA ILE A 122 13.54 5.92 -3.10
C ILE A 122 13.55 7.44 -2.89
N PRO A 123 14.36 8.26 -3.60
CA PRO A 123 14.37 9.71 -3.38
C PRO A 123 12.99 10.35 -3.59
N THR A 124 12.27 9.95 -4.64
CA THR A 124 10.91 10.43 -4.93
C THR A 124 9.92 9.96 -3.87
N LEU A 125 10.03 8.72 -3.39
CA LEU A 125 9.14 8.20 -2.35
C LEU A 125 9.36 8.90 -1.00
N LEU A 126 10.61 9.24 -0.66
CA LEU A 126 10.94 10.06 0.50
C LEU A 126 10.37 11.47 0.37
N GLU A 127 10.51 12.10 -0.80
CA GLU A 127 9.93 13.42 -1.08
C GLU A 127 8.40 13.41 -0.89
N TYR A 128 7.73 12.32 -1.26
CA TYR A 128 6.29 12.15 -1.07
C TYR A 128 5.90 11.85 0.38
N GLY A 129 6.86 11.54 1.25
CA GLY A 129 6.64 11.25 2.66
C GLY A 129 6.27 9.80 2.96
N LEU A 130 6.71 8.83 2.15
CA LEU A 130 6.46 7.42 2.45
C LEU A 130 7.07 7.02 3.81
N ASP A 131 6.28 6.38 4.68
CA ASP A 131 6.65 6.11 6.08
C ASP A 131 7.40 4.78 6.25
N GLU A 132 7.04 3.76 5.46
CA GLU A 132 7.62 2.43 5.55
C GLU A 132 8.02 1.90 4.16
N PHE A 133 9.26 1.42 4.05
CA PHE A 133 9.79 0.79 2.84
C PHE A 133 10.00 -0.70 3.08
N SER A 134 9.15 -1.55 2.49
CA SER A 134 9.23 -3.01 2.61
C SER A 134 9.74 -3.64 1.32
N MET A 135 10.84 -4.38 1.40
CA MET A 135 11.60 -4.89 0.25
C MET A 135 12.30 -6.22 0.55
N SER A 136 12.89 -6.84 -0.48
CA SER A 136 13.75 -8.00 -0.31
C SER A 136 14.98 -7.67 0.54
N THR A 137 15.46 -8.66 1.30
CA THR A 137 16.63 -8.50 2.17
C THR A 137 17.90 -8.10 1.40
N SER A 138 18.01 -8.50 0.13
CA SER A 138 19.13 -8.14 -0.75
C SER A 138 19.18 -6.65 -1.10
N SER A 139 18.02 -5.98 -1.17
CA SER A 139 17.93 -4.54 -1.50
C SER A 139 18.08 -3.64 -0.26
N LEU A 140 17.89 -4.19 0.94
CA LEU A 140 17.81 -3.44 2.19
C LEU A 140 19.02 -2.52 2.46
N LEU A 141 20.24 -3.04 2.29
CA LEU A 141 21.46 -2.25 2.58
C LEU A 141 21.66 -1.11 1.58
N ALA A 142 21.36 -1.36 0.30
CA ALA A 142 21.47 -0.34 -0.75
C ALA A 142 20.43 0.76 -0.52
N ALA A 143 19.18 0.38 -0.27
CA ALA A 143 18.10 1.31 0.05
C ALA A 143 18.40 2.15 1.29
N LYS A 144 18.83 1.51 2.39
CA LYS A 144 19.21 2.21 3.63
C LYS A 144 20.32 3.23 3.38
N LYS A 145 21.32 2.90 2.56
CA LYS A 145 22.39 3.83 2.20
C LYS A 145 21.85 5.05 1.44
N VAL A 146 20.91 4.87 0.52
CA VAL A 146 20.27 5.99 -0.18
C VAL A 146 19.50 6.87 0.82
N ILE A 147 18.65 6.28 1.66
CA ILE A 147 17.81 7.01 2.62
C ILE A 147 18.66 7.85 3.60
N ILE A 148 19.76 7.29 4.12
CA ILE A 148 20.62 8.01 5.09
C ILE A 148 21.39 9.18 4.44
N ASN A 149 21.63 9.12 3.12
CA ASN A 149 22.37 10.16 2.40
C ASN A 149 21.47 11.11 1.59
N SER A 150 20.15 11.00 1.73
CA SER A 150 19.17 11.87 1.06
C SER A 150 18.89 13.14 1.87
#